data_AF-A0A2N1QMQ8-F1
#
_entry.id   AF-A0A2N1QMQ8-F1
#
_cell.length_a   1.000
_cell.length_b   1.000
_cell.length_c   1.000
_cell.angle_alpha   90.00
_cell.angle_beta   90.00
_cell.angle_gamma   90.00
#
_symmetry.space_group_name_H-M   'P 1'
#
loop_
_entity.id
_entity.type
_entity.pdbx_description
1 polymer ?
#
loop_
_entity_poly.entity_id
_entity_poly.type
_entity_poly.pdbx_seq_one_letter_code
_entity_poly.pdbx_strand_id
1 'polypeptide(L)'
;MKEHGTTLPFRFMECALLTLSTGVRAQSIRELRTALPQTPLSSIYYHFWGRMLRPHIAESEFNNDFASWADSGLGDIELAE
;
A
#
# COMPACT_ATOMS: atom_id res chain seq x y z
N MET A 1 21.89 23.57 -39.76
CA MET A 1 21.93 22.16 -39.32
C MET A 1 20.91 21.99 -38.20
N LYS A 2 19.84 21.22 -38.40
CA LYS A 2 18.86 20.90 -37.35
C LYS A 2 19.29 19.59 -36.71
N GLU A 3 19.73 19.65 -35.47
CA GLU A 3 20.00 18.45 -34.69
C GLU A 3 18.68 17.70 -34.46
N HIS A 4 18.58 16.51 -35.05
CA HIS A 4 17.52 15.56 -34.74
C HIS A 4 17.98 14.75 -33.53
N GLY A 5 17.92 15.37 -32.36
CA GLY A 5 17.99 14.61 -31.11
C GLY A 5 16.84 13.62 -31.11
N THR A 6 17.13 12.32 -31.01
CA THR A 6 16.14 11.26 -30.90
C THR A 6 15.33 11.43 -29.62
N THR A 7 14.30 12.26 -29.66
CA THR A 7 13.34 12.43 -28.58
C THR A 7 12.29 11.35 -28.71
N LEU A 8 12.41 10.31 -27.88
CA LEU A 8 11.34 9.34 -27.73
C LEU A 8 10.11 10.05 -27.13
N PRO A 9 8.91 9.85 -27.70
CA PRO A 9 7.70 10.45 -27.16
C PRO A 9 7.37 9.87 -25.77
N PHE A 10 6.86 10.71 -24.86
CA PHE A 10 6.31 10.26 -23.59
C PHE A 10 5.09 9.36 -23.85
N ARG A 11 5.03 8.20 -23.18
CA ARG A 11 3.91 7.27 -23.30
C ARG A 11 3.15 7.17 -21.99
N PHE A 12 1.85 7.43 -22.04
CA PHE A 12 0.93 7.07 -20.97
C PHE A 12 0.73 5.56 -20.98
N MET A 13 0.82 4.95 -19.81
CA MET A 13 0.66 3.51 -19.61
C MET A 13 -0.36 3.31 -18.49
N GLU A 14 -1.19 2.29 -18.61
CA GLU A 14 -2.11 1.86 -17.56
C GLU A 14 -1.63 0.55 -16.94
N CYS A 15 -2.05 0.29 -15.71
CA CYS A 15 -1.76 -0.93 -14.98
C CYS A 15 -2.97 -1.28 -14.12
N ALA A 16 -3.37 -2.55 -14.12
CA ALA A 16 -4.34 -3.09 -13.18
C ALA A 16 -3.61 -3.83 -12.07
N LEU A 17 -3.97 -3.56 -10.82
CA LEU A 17 -3.35 -4.22 -9.69
C LEU A 17 -4.11 -5.52 -9.36
N LEU A 18 -3.39 -6.65 -9.41
CA LEU A 18 -3.89 -7.96 -9.01
C LEU A 18 -3.44 -8.25 -7.58
N THR A 19 -4.39 -8.46 -6.68
CA THR A 19 -4.11 -8.77 -5.28
C THR A 19 -4.03 -10.27 -5.05
N LEU A 20 -2.97 -10.70 -4.37
CA LEU A 20 -2.78 -12.09 -3.95
C LEU A 20 -2.54 -12.12 -2.45
N SER A 21 -3.16 -13.07 -1.76
CA SER A 21 -2.92 -13.26 -0.33
C SER A 21 -1.52 -13.83 -0.10
N THR A 22 -0.78 -13.23 0.83
CA THR A 22 0.53 -13.73 1.26
C THR A 22 0.43 -14.84 2.30
N GLY A 23 -0.77 -15.10 2.84
CA GLY A 23 -0.98 -16.01 3.98
C GLY A 23 -0.50 -15.48 5.34
N VAL A 24 0.20 -14.33 5.35
CA VAL A 24 0.68 -13.66 6.57
C VAL A 24 -0.50 -12.97 7.25
N ARG A 25 -0.61 -13.16 8.57
CA ARG A 25 -1.65 -12.55 9.40
C ARG A 25 -1.03 -12.02 10.69
N ALA A 26 -1.61 -10.95 11.22
CA ALA A 26 -1.26 -10.38 12.51
C ALA A 26 -2.53 -9.98 13.26
N GLN A 27 -2.60 -10.34 14.54
CA GLN A 27 -3.67 -9.98 15.47
C GLN A 27 -3.20 -9.03 16.57
N SER A 28 -1.91 -8.70 16.59
CA SER A 28 -1.31 -7.78 17.55
C SER A 28 -0.18 -6.99 16.91
N ILE A 29 0.17 -5.83 17.50
CA ILE A 29 1.30 -5.02 17.03
C ILE A 29 2.64 -5.79 17.07
N ARG A 30 2.77 -6.72 18.02
CA ARG A 30 3.94 -7.59 18.15
C ARG A 30 4.03 -8.56 16.96
N GLU A 31 2.92 -9.16 16.58
CA GLU A 31 2.85 -10.04 15.41
C GLU A 31 3.13 -9.26 14.13
N LEU A 32 2.51 -8.08 13.97
CA LEU A 32 2.75 -7.23 12.80
C LEU A 32 4.23 -6.89 12.66
N ARG A 33 4.87 -6.40 13.73
CA ARG A 33 6.30 -6.10 13.77
C ARG A 33 7.17 -7.31 13.41
N THR A 34 6.76 -8.50 13.83
CA THR A 34 7.50 -9.75 13.56
C THR A 34 7.32 -10.22 12.12
N ALA A 35 6.14 -9.97 11.53
CA ALA A 35 5.77 -10.37 10.19
C ALA A 35 6.32 -9.44 9.09
N LEU A 36 6.46 -8.14 9.37
CA LEU A 36 6.90 -7.14 8.40
C LEU A 36 8.23 -7.51 7.70
N PRO A 37 9.29 -7.97 8.40
CA PRO A 37 10.55 -8.36 7.74
C PRO A 37 10.42 -9.58 6.82
N GLN A 38 9.42 -10.44 7.03
CA GLN A 38 9.19 -11.66 6.25
C GLN A 38 8.20 -11.43 5.10
N THR A 39 7.56 -10.27 5.06
CA THR A 39 6.52 -9.94 4.09
C THR A 39 7.16 -9.43 2.80
N PRO A 40 6.69 -9.88 1.62
CA PRO A 40 7.15 -9.32 0.35
C PRO A 40 6.97 -7.80 0.32
N LEU A 41 7.98 -7.08 -0.15
CA LEU A 41 7.96 -5.62 -0.21
C LEU A 41 6.73 -5.09 -0.99
N SER A 42 6.28 -5.82 -2.01
CA SER A 42 5.06 -5.49 -2.77
C SER A 42 3.79 -5.46 -1.91
N SER A 43 3.70 -6.29 -0.87
CA SER A 43 2.57 -6.27 0.07
C SER A 43 2.63 -5.05 0.98
N ILE A 44 3.82 -4.60 1.39
CA ILE A 44 3.99 -3.33 2.11
C ILE A 44 3.57 -2.16 1.21
N TYR A 45 4.03 -2.12 -0.05
CA TYR A 45 3.60 -1.12 -1.02
C TYR A 45 2.08 -1.11 -1.21
N TYR A 46 1.47 -2.29 -1.31
CA TYR A 46 0.02 -2.41 -1.46
C TYR A 46 -0.75 -1.83 -0.26
N HIS A 47 -0.30 -2.11 0.96
CA HIS A 47 -0.97 -1.64 2.18
C HIS A 47 -0.66 -0.18 2.52
N PHE A 48 0.49 0.34 2.09
CA PHE A 48 0.88 1.73 2.34
C PHE A 48 0.38 2.70 1.26
N TRP A 49 0.60 2.37 -0.02
CA TRP A 49 0.29 3.24 -1.16
C TRP A 49 -0.88 2.76 -2.00
N GLY A 50 -1.11 1.45 -2.04
CA GLY A 50 -2.10 0.84 -2.92
C GLY A 50 -3.54 1.32 -2.67
N ARG A 51 -3.81 1.92 -1.51
CA ARG A 51 -5.10 2.54 -1.18
C ARG A 51 -5.46 3.68 -2.13
N MET A 52 -4.49 4.39 -2.71
CA MET A 52 -4.73 5.42 -3.75
C MET A 52 -5.17 4.85 -5.10
N LEU A 53 -4.94 3.55 -5.32
CA LEU A 53 -5.20 2.86 -6.59
C LEU A 53 -6.45 1.98 -6.53
N ARG A 54 -7.14 1.92 -5.38
CA ARG A 54 -8.33 1.10 -5.16
C ARG A 54 -9.55 1.97 -4.91
N PRO A 55 -10.76 1.54 -5.32
CA PRO A 55 -11.99 2.20 -4.91
C PRO A 55 -12.05 2.31 -3.39
N HIS A 56 -12.33 3.49 -2.85
CA HIS A 56 -12.53 3.68 -1.42
C HIS A 56 -13.83 2.99 -0.99
N ILE A 57 -13.74 1.95 -0.16
CA ILE A 57 -14.91 1.20 0.33
C ILE A 57 -15.30 1.61 1.77
N ALA A 58 -14.49 2.36 2.52
CA ALA A 58 -14.86 2.81 3.87
C ALA A 58 -14.13 4.09 4.37
N GLU A 59 -14.84 4.76 5.29
CA GLU A 59 -14.62 6.01 6.03
C GLU A 59 -13.36 6.06 6.93
N SER A 60 -12.28 5.35 6.61
CA SER A 60 -11.07 5.52 7.43
C SER A 60 -10.39 6.84 7.06
N GLU A 61 -10.24 7.72 8.04
CA GLU A 61 -9.49 8.97 7.96
C GLU A 61 -7.98 8.76 7.72
N PHE A 62 -7.51 7.53 7.92
CA PHE A 62 -6.11 7.17 7.81
C PHE A 62 -5.68 6.86 6.36
N ASN A 63 -4.45 7.24 6.06
CA ASN A 63 -3.87 7.20 4.72
C ASN A 63 -3.41 5.81 4.26
N ASN A 64 -3.28 4.85 5.19
CA ASN A 64 -2.77 3.53 4.89
C ASN A 64 -3.49 2.43 5.69
N ASP A 65 -3.43 1.20 5.18
CA ASP A 65 -4.15 0.07 5.78
C ASP A 65 -3.61 -0.30 7.16
N PHE A 66 -2.34 0.01 7.50
CA PHE A 66 -1.77 -0.28 8.82
C PHE A 66 -2.37 0.63 9.89
N ALA A 67 -2.47 1.93 9.61
CA ALA A 67 -3.11 2.91 10.48
C ALA A 67 -4.61 2.64 10.61
N SER A 68 -5.29 2.38 9.49
CA SER A 68 -6.70 1.93 9.53
C SER A 68 -6.90 0.67 10.38
N TRP A 69 -5.95 -0.27 10.35
CA TRP A 69 -5.97 -1.48 11.15
C TRP A 69 -5.63 -1.23 12.63
N ALA A 70 -4.74 -0.29 12.96
CA ALA A 70 -4.46 0.08 14.35
C ALA A 70 -5.71 0.61 15.05
N ASP A 71 -6.43 1.54 14.40
CA ASP A 71 -7.70 2.07 14.91
C ASP A 71 -8.79 0.99 14.95
N SER A 72 -9.20 0.47 13.79
CA SER A 72 -10.37 -0.44 13.74
C SER A 72 -10.11 -1.85 14.27
N GLY A 73 -8.87 -2.33 14.18
CA GLY A 73 -8.48 -3.69 14.53
C GLY A 73 -7.92 -3.84 15.95
N LEU A 74 -7.22 -2.82 16.46
CA LEU A 74 -6.70 -2.81 17.84
C LEU A 74 -7.48 -1.88 18.78
N GLY A 75 -8.30 -0.97 18.25
CA GLY A 75 -8.97 0.07 19.04
C GLY A 75 -8.01 1.17 19.51
N ASP A 76 -6.88 1.34 18.81
CA ASP A 76 -5.78 2.21 19.23
C ASP A 76 -5.60 3.35 18.22
N ILE A 77 -6.40 4.41 18.42
CA ILE A 77 -6.38 5.60 17.57
C ILE A 77 -5.07 6.38 17.69
N GLU A 78 -4.43 6.40 18.88
CA GLU A 78 -3.15 7.07 19.09
C GLU A 78 -2.02 6.40 18.29
N LEU A 79 -2.09 5.07 18.14
CA LEU A 79 -1.17 4.33 17.28
C LEU A 79 -1.46 4.53 15.78
N ALA A 80 -2.69 4.92 15.43
CA ALA A 80 -3.12 5.12 14.06
C ALA A 80 -2.73 6.49 13.48
N GLU A 81 -2.64 7.53 14.32
CA GLU A 81 -2.18 8.89 13.97
C GLU A 81 -0.69 8.97 13.57
#